data_AF-A0A6L5XJW5-F1
#
_entry.id   AF-A0A6L5XJW5-F1
#
_cell.length_a   1.000
_cell.length_b   1.000
_cell.length_c   1.000
_cell.angle_alpha   90.00
_cell.angle_beta   90.00
_cell.angle_gamma   90.00
#
_symmetry.space_group_name_H-M   'P 1'
#
loop_
_entity.id
_entity.type
_entity.pdbx_description
1 polymer ?
#
loop_
_entity_poly.entity_id
_entity_poly.type
_entity_poly.pdbx_seq_one_letter_code
_entity_poly.pdbx_strand_id
1 'polypeptide(L)'
;MKFARCRVFLLLLCALACALPAESPSAASPPANLTISNQSSYDLLNIRFRQGRSMYFVRLDMAPGARDDIENPGVTADLRVDTGLAFWFFKAVPLNQARRLTFCGEHAACLILEQVNKISRHLSGTVQSLLPEELSRPVCTLDQFRPGMAMSDVCSLLDPDPPRDDNDAVLTSLGFAGMVWAARLAPGQPSPDDHRLNGHDRLGHLELRRQLTAATLDSLLRTLYAQGYVPWQAELPGLDMNFTEMTDLDTAKQKDILRQTLHYFLQSGRGEATVMLAPAAMLPALADADAPQRDVQLFTLTLRQSSRTLVVDVAAYQGGEGGR
;
A
#
# COMPACT_ATOMS: atom_id res chain seq x y z
N MET A 1 39.16 -1.58 89.72
CA MET A 1 39.22 -2.95 89.16
C MET A 1 38.30 -2.96 87.93
N LYS A 2 38.85 -2.98 86.70
CA LYS A 2 39.00 -4.17 85.81
C LYS A 2 37.62 -4.73 85.38
N PHE A 3 37.21 -5.00 84.14
CA PHE A 3 37.70 -5.01 82.73
C PHE A 3 36.40 -5.07 81.85
N ALA A 4 36.20 -4.28 80.80
CA ALA A 4 36.44 -4.53 79.36
C ALA A 4 35.46 -5.46 78.58
N ARG A 5 35.02 -4.94 77.40
CA ARG A 5 34.55 -5.60 76.15
C ARG A 5 33.14 -6.22 76.19
N CYS A 6 32.30 -6.17 75.15
CA CYS A 6 32.61 -6.24 73.72
C CYS A 6 31.49 -5.60 72.87
N ARG A 7 31.88 -4.74 71.93
CA ARG A 7 31.10 -4.41 70.72
C ARG A 7 30.97 -5.69 69.91
N VAL A 8 29.75 -6.17 69.63
CA VAL A 8 29.29 -6.96 68.46
C VAL A 8 27.92 -7.53 68.87
N PHE A 9 26.82 -6.80 68.63
CA PHE A 9 25.48 -7.42 68.58
C PHE A 9 24.44 -6.57 67.83
N LEU A 10 24.79 -5.37 67.36
CA LEU A 10 23.89 -4.50 66.60
C LEU A 10 23.91 -4.73 65.07
N LEU A 11 24.57 -5.79 64.58
CA LEU A 11 24.66 -6.10 63.15
C LEU A 11 23.87 -7.34 62.72
N LEU A 12 23.22 -8.04 63.65
CA LEU A 12 22.42 -9.25 63.34
C LEU A 12 20.91 -9.02 63.26
N LEU A 13 20.43 -7.81 63.61
CA LEU A 13 19.00 -7.45 63.55
C LEU A 13 18.58 -6.79 62.23
N CYS A 14 19.51 -6.38 61.37
CA CYS A 14 19.20 -5.87 60.03
C CYS A 14 19.20 -6.95 58.93
N ALA A 15 19.57 -8.19 59.24
CA ALA A 15 19.69 -9.26 58.24
C ALA A 15 18.45 -10.18 58.13
N LEU A 16 17.43 -9.99 58.98
CA LEU A 16 16.24 -10.85 59.01
C LEU A 16 14.90 -10.15 58.72
N ALA A 17 14.92 -8.89 58.25
CA ALA A 17 13.72 -8.15 57.85
C ALA A 17 13.51 -8.06 56.32
N CYS A 18 14.36 -8.69 55.51
CA CYS A 18 14.28 -8.65 54.04
C CYS A 18 13.86 -9.99 53.43
N ALA A 19 12.82 -10.62 53.99
CA ALA A 19 12.16 -11.79 53.39
C ALA A 19 10.66 -11.53 53.21
N LEU A 20 10.32 -10.39 52.61
CA LEU A 20 9.11 -10.29 51.80
C LEU A 20 9.56 -10.54 50.37
N PRO A 21 8.93 -11.46 49.62
CA PRO A 21 9.21 -11.55 48.20
C PRO A 21 8.81 -10.20 47.60
N ALA A 22 9.81 -9.44 47.14
CA ALA A 22 9.56 -8.35 46.23
C ALA A 22 8.82 -9.01 45.05
N GLU A 23 7.56 -8.64 44.83
CA GLU A 23 6.92 -8.88 43.54
C GLU A 23 7.83 -8.21 42.51
N SER A 24 8.61 -9.05 41.83
CA SER A 24 9.32 -8.66 40.63
C SER A 24 8.33 -7.89 39.76
N PRO A 25 8.70 -6.74 39.17
CA PRO A 25 7.83 -6.09 38.19
C PRO A 25 7.49 -7.18 37.18
N SER A 26 6.20 -7.55 37.15
CA SER A 26 5.67 -8.57 36.27
C SER A 26 6.25 -8.30 34.89
N ALA A 27 7.02 -9.24 34.36
CA ALA A 27 7.44 -9.18 32.97
C ALA A 27 6.18 -8.87 32.17
N ALA A 28 6.16 -7.71 31.51
CA ALA A 28 4.99 -7.26 30.77
C ALA A 28 4.51 -8.45 29.94
N SER A 29 3.25 -8.87 30.15
CA SER A 29 2.71 -10.00 29.40
C SER A 29 2.96 -9.74 27.92
N PRO A 30 3.48 -10.73 27.17
CA PRO A 30 3.78 -10.52 25.75
C PRO A 30 2.52 -9.95 25.08
N PRO A 31 2.68 -8.95 24.21
CA PRO A 31 1.54 -8.28 23.62
C PRO A 31 0.65 -9.32 22.93
N ALA A 32 -0.65 -9.24 23.21
CA ALA A 32 -1.59 -10.21 22.65
C ALA A 32 -1.57 -10.11 21.12
N ASN A 33 -1.64 -11.23 20.42
CA ASN A 33 -1.77 -11.20 18.95
C ASN A 33 -3.23 -10.90 18.56
N LEU A 34 -3.40 -10.11 17.50
CA LEU A 34 -4.67 -9.86 16.85
C LEU A 34 -4.62 -10.43 15.43
N THR A 35 -5.43 -11.44 15.15
CA THR A 35 -5.56 -11.94 13.78
C THR A 35 -6.40 -10.98 12.93
N ILE A 36 -5.89 -10.61 11.76
CA ILE A 36 -6.64 -9.91 10.73
C ILE A 36 -6.95 -10.89 9.60
N SER A 37 -8.19 -10.95 9.14
CA SER A 37 -8.61 -11.79 8.02
C SER A 37 -9.40 -10.96 7.02
N ASN A 38 -9.01 -11.05 5.74
CA ASN A 38 -9.73 -10.41 4.66
C ASN A 38 -10.65 -11.42 3.97
N GLN A 39 -11.94 -11.38 4.29
CA GLN A 39 -12.98 -12.15 3.59
C GLN A 39 -13.84 -11.24 2.70
N SER A 40 -13.40 -10.01 2.48
CA SER A 40 -14.06 -9.07 1.58
C SER A 40 -13.60 -9.28 0.15
N SER A 41 -14.25 -8.62 -0.80
CA SER A 41 -13.84 -8.58 -2.21
C SER A 41 -12.85 -7.46 -2.53
N TYR A 42 -12.22 -6.85 -1.53
CA TYR A 42 -11.29 -5.73 -1.71
C TYR A 42 -9.90 -6.10 -1.21
N ASP A 43 -8.87 -5.47 -1.76
CA ASP A 43 -7.55 -5.49 -1.11
C ASP A 43 -7.62 -4.68 0.19
N LEU A 44 -6.83 -5.05 1.20
CA LEU A 44 -6.61 -4.24 2.40
C LEU A 44 -5.15 -3.83 2.46
N LEU A 45 -4.86 -2.55 2.25
CA LEU A 45 -3.48 -2.05 2.15
C LEU A 45 -2.91 -1.71 3.51
N ASN A 46 -3.70 -1.03 4.34
CA ASN A 46 -3.31 -0.63 5.68
C ASN A 46 -4.51 -0.56 6.61
N ILE A 47 -4.22 -0.61 7.91
CA ILE A 47 -5.15 -0.30 8.98
C ILE A 47 -4.50 0.67 9.96
N ARG A 48 -5.23 1.75 10.24
CA ARG A 48 -4.88 2.74 11.25
C ARG A 48 -5.81 2.60 12.45
N PHE A 49 -5.22 2.55 13.62
CA PHE A 49 -5.87 2.54 14.92
C PHE A 49 -5.69 3.90 15.59
N ARG A 50 -6.78 4.57 15.95
CA ARG A 50 -6.73 5.87 16.63
C ARG A 50 -7.41 5.81 17.99
N GLN A 51 -6.67 6.16 19.04
CA GLN A 51 -7.18 6.32 20.39
C GLN A 51 -6.83 7.72 20.91
N GLY A 52 -7.81 8.62 20.92
CA GLY A 52 -7.57 10.03 21.26
C GLY A 52 -6.55 10.66 20.31
N ARG A 53 -5.37 11.04 20.85
CA ARG A 53 -4.25 11.60 20.07
C ARG A 53 -3.25 10.54 19.59
N SER A 54 -3.30 9.33 20.13
CA SER A 54 -2.38 8.25 19.76
C SER A 54 -2.85 7.58 18.48
N MET A 55 -1.91 7.31 17.59
CA MET A 55 -2.14 6.60 16.33
C MET A 55 -1.14 5.45 16.20
N TYR A 56 -1.64 4.30 15.75
CA TYR A 56 -0.84 3.12 15.42
C TYR A 56 -1.25 2.65 14.02
N PHE A 57 -0.28 2.19 13.24
CA PHE A 57 -0.43 1.90 11.82
C PHE A 57 0.13 0.52 11.53
N VAL A 58 -0.59 -0.25 10.73
CA VAL A 58 -0.13 -1.54 10.25
C VAL A 58 -0.34 -1.62 8.75
N ARG A 59 0.73 -1.88 8.03
CA ARG A 59 0.69 -2.26 6.61
C ARG A 59 0.23 -3.72 6.52
N LEU A 60 -0.76 -3.98 5.68
CA LEU A 60 -1.40 -5.28 5.53
C LEU A 60 -1.08 -5.91 4.17
N ASP A 61 -1.22 -5.16 3.07
CA ASP A 61 -1.11 -5.66 1.69
C ASP A 61 -1.86 -6.99 1.44
N MET A 62 -3.05 -7.11 2.02
CA MET A 62 -3.83 -8.35 2.03
C MET A 62 -4.80 -8.41 0.87
N ALA A 63 -4.56 -9.34 -0.06
CA ALA A 63 -5.55 -9.73 -1.07
C ALA A 63 -6.79 -10.41 -0.43
N PRO A 64 -7.92 -10.48 -1.14
CA PRO A 64 -9.08 -11.28 -0.71
C PRO A 64 -8.70 -12.72 -0.35
N GLY A 65 -9.17 -13.19 0.80
CA GLY A 65 -8.86 -14.50 1.39
C GLY A 65 -7.60 -14.54 2.26
N ALA A 66 -6.77 -13.49 2.26
CA ALA A 66 -5.55 -13.45 3.05
C ALA A 66 -5.82 -13.34 4.55
N ARG A 67 -4.81 -13.70 5.35
CA ARG A 67 -4.80 -13.60 6.80
C ARG A 67 -3.40 -13.20 7.28
N ASP A 68 -3.36 -12.34 8.28
CA ASP A 68 -2.11 -11.97 8.97
C ASP A 68 -2.36 -11.83 10.48
N ASP A 69 -1.29 -11.87 11.28
CA ASP A 69 -1.33 -11.66 12.72
C ASP A 69 -0.48 -10.44 13.09
N ILE A 70 -1.09 -9.48 13.79
CA ILE A 70 -0.44 -8.22 14.20
C ILE A 70 -0.37 -8.13 15.72
N GLU A 71 0.46 -7.23 16.23
CA GLU A 71 0.43 -6.84 17.63
C GLU A 71 -0.93 -6.20 17.96
N ASN A 72 -1.65 -6.72 18.95
CA ASN A 72 -2.91 -6.14 19.37
C ASN A 72 -2.66 -4.85 20.17
N PRO A 73 -3.19 -3.69 19.74
CA PRO A 73 -3.05 -2.45 20.48
C PRO A 73 -3.65 -2.51 21.89
N GLY A 74 -4.51 -3.49 22.19
CA GLY A 74 -5.03 -3.73 23.53
C GLY A 74 -5.98 -2.63 24.04
N VAL A 75 -6.53 -1.81 23.14
CA VAL A 75 -7.33 -0.62 23.47
C VAL A 75 -8.65 -0.59 22.72
N THR A 76 -9.56 0.30 23.12
CA THR A 76 -10.70 0.68 22.27
C THR A 76 -10.27 1.81 21.34
N ALA A 77 -10.40 1.61 20.02
CA ALA A 77 -9.90 2.56 19.02
C ALA A 77 -10.87 2.74 17.85
N ASP A 78 -10.77 3.89 17.18
CA ASP A 78 -11.35 4.08 15.86
C ASP A 78 -10.42 3.45 14.82
N LEU A 79 -10.99 2.70 13.88
CA LEU A 79 -10.27 2.07 12.77
C LEU A 79 -10.50 2.86 11.49
N ARG A 80 -9.44 3.10 10.72
CA ARG A 80 -9.50 3.42 9.29
C ARG A 80 -8.80 2.30 8.53
N VAL A 81 -9.47 1.72 7.54
CA VAL A 81 -8.91 0.68 6.68
C VAL A 81 -8.86 1.22 5.25
N ASP A 82 -7.68 1.15 4.63
CA ASP A 82 -7.51 1.52 3.22
C ASP A 82 -7.70 0.30 2.33
N THR A 83 -8.63 0.40 1.38
CA THR A 83 -8.92 -0.66 0.40
C THR A 83 -8.31 -0.43 -0.97
N GLY A 84 -7.52 0.63 -1.13
CA GLY A 84 -7.05 1.07 -2.44
C GLY A 84 -8.00 2.04 -3.13
N LEU A 85 -9.32 1.78 -3.05
CA LEU A 85 -10.37 2.55 -3.74
C LEU A 85 -11.31 3.31 -2.79
N ALA A 86 -11.28 2.98 -1.50
CA ALA A 86 -12.10 3.61 -0.47
C ALA A 86 -11.46 3.46 0.91
N PHE A 87 -11.80 4.37 1.82
CA PHE A 87 -11.60 4.18 3.25
C PHE A 87 -12.84 3.59 3.91
N TRP A 88 -12.62 2.62 4.79
CA TRP A 88 -13.64 2.14 5.71
C TRP A 88 -13.33 2.62 7.12
N PHE A 89 -14.35 3.18 7.79
CA PHE A 89 -14.22 3.68 9.15
C PHE A 89 -15.11 2.90 10.10
N PHE A 90 -14.52 2.43 11.20
CA PHE A 90 -15.23 1.79 12.30
C PHE A 90 -14.94 2.55 13.60
N LYS A 91 -15.98 2.91 14.34
CA LYS A 91 -15.83 3.70 15.57
C LYS A 91 -15.78 2.82 16.81
N ALA A 92 -14.95 3.19 17.77
CA ALA A 92 -14.90 2.59 19.11
C ALA A 92 -14.86 1.04 19.11
N VAL A 93 -13.95 0.45 18.35
CA VAL A 93 -13.75 -1.01 18.29
C VAL A 93 -12.94 -1.47 19.52
N PRO A 94 -13.45 -2.36 20.39
CA PRO A 94 -12.77 -2.80 21.61
C PRO A 94 -11.75 -3.92 21.32
N LEU A 95 -10.54 -3.53 20.96
CA LEU A 95 -9.44 -4.45 20.63
C LEU A 95 -8.87 -5.15 21.86
N ASN A 96 -9.01 -4.53 23.04
CA ASN A 96 -8.67 -5.13 24.34
C ASN A 96 -9.37 -6.47 24.62
N GLN A 97 -10.50 -6.72 23.97
CA GLN A 97 -11.25 -7.98 24.08
C GLN A 97 -11.16 -8.81 22.80
N ALA A 98 -10.51 -8.31 21.76
CA ALA A 98 -10.47 -8.92 20.45
C ALA A 98 -9.37 -9.97 20.34
N ARG A 99 -9.68 -11.07 19.66
CA ARG A 99 -8.68 -12.03 19.17
C ARG A 99 -8.57 -12.03 17.65
N ARG A 100 -9.64 -11.63 16.95
CA ARG A 100 -9.66 -11.58 15.49
C ARG A 100 -10.57 -10.46 14.97
N LEU A 101 -10.11 -9.80 13.90
CA LEU A 101 -10.88 -8.93 13.03
C LEU A 101 -11.05 -9.62 11.68
N THR A 102 -12.29 -9.85 11.25
CA THR A 102 -12.58 -10.38 9.92
C THR A 102 -13.33 -9.34 9.11
N PHE A 103 -12.72 -8.82 8.05
CA PHE A 103 -13.38 -7.95 7.09
C PHE A 103 -14.27 -8.79 6.18
N CYS A 104 -15.59 -8.71 6.35
CA CYS A 104 -16.55 -9.57 5.66
C CYS A 104 -17.00 -9.00 4.30
N GLY A 105 -17.45 -9.88 3.41
CA GLY A 105 -17.96 -9.53 2.09
C GLY A 105 -19.49 -9.37 2.00
N GLU A 106 -20.23 -9.43 3.12
CA GLU A 106 -21.70 -9.35 3.11
C GLU A 106 -22.21 -7.98 2.64
N HIS A 107 -21.51 -6.91 3.00
CA HIS A 107 -21.75 -5.54 2.55
C HIS A 107 -20.44 -4.73 2.65
N ALA A 108 -20.41 -3.53 2.06
CA ALA A 108 -19.25 -2.65 2.18
C ALA A 108 -19.02 -2.23 3.65
N ALA A 109 -17.75 -2.04 4.05
CA ALA A 109 -17.34 -1.73 5.42
C ALA A 109 -17.98 -2.66 6.48
N CYS A 110 -17.84 -3.97 6.28
CA CYS A 110 -18.30 -5.01 7.18
C CYS A 110 -17.13 -5.56 8.00
N LEU A 111 -17.23 -5.57 9.33
CA LEU A 111 -16.22 -6.13 10.23
C LEU A 111 -16.86 -7.07 11.24
N ILE A 112 -16.39 -8.31 11.31
CA ILE A 112 -16.70 -9.23 12.40
C ILE A 112 -15.59 -9.10 13.45
N LEU A 113 -15.98 -8.65 14.64
CA LEU A 113 -15.12 -8.65 15.82
C LEU A 113 -15.35 -9.95 16.59
N GLU A 114 -14.33 -10.79 16.64
CA GLU A 114 -14.35 -12.00 17.43
C GLU A 114 -13.50 -11.81 18.69
N GLN A 115 -14.12 -12.05 19.83
CA GLN A 115 -13.53 -11.81 21.15
C GLN A 115 -12.79 -13.04 21.69
N VAL A 116 -11.93 -12.82 22.69
CA VAL A 116 -11.18 -13.90 23.39
C VAL A 116 -12.12 -14.97 23.97
N ASN A 117 -13.30 -14.57 24.44
CA ASN A 117 -14.37 -15.47 24.94
C ASN A 117 -15.17 -16.17 23.82
N LYS A 118 -14.74 -16.05 22.55
CA LYS A 118 -15.37 -16.61 21.34
C LYS A 118 -16.74 -16.01 21.00
N ILE A 119 -17.12 -14.88 21.59
CA ILE A 119 -18.29 -14.12 21.15
C ILE A 119 -17.89 -13.35 19.89
N SER A 120 -18.71 -13.47 18.85
CA SER A 120 -18.54 -12.73 17.58
C SER A 120 -19.69 -11.76 17.39
N ARG A 121 -19.39 -10.58 16.87
CA ARG A 121 -20.40 -9.57 16.51
C ARG A 121 -20.02 -8.85 15.23
N HIS A 122 -21.04 -8.52 14.43
CA HIS A 122 -20.86 -7.66 13.27
C HIS A 122 -20.83 -6.20 13.71
N LEU A 123 -19.92 -5.45 13.10
CA LEU A 123 -19.78 -4.02 13.20
C LEU A 123 -19.93 -3.45 11.78
N SER A 124 -20.86 -2.53 11.62
CA SER A 124 -21.03 -1.76 10.39
C SER A 124 -20.17 -0.52 10.45
N GLY A 125 -19.37 -0.31 9.40
CA GLY A 125 -18.59 0.90 9.21
C GLY A 125 -19.26 1.90 8.28
N THR A 126 -18.53 2.97 7.99
CA THR A 126 -18.88 3.93 6.94
C THR A 126 -17.83 3.89 5.84
N VAL A 127 -18.24 4.14 4.60
CA VAL A 127 -17.38 4.12 3.42
C VAL A 127 -17.16 5.56 2.96
N GLN A 128 -15.91 5.91 2.69
CA GLN A 128 -15.54 7.11 1.96
C GLN A 128 -14.81 6.68 0.68
N SER A 129 -15.42 6.92 -0.48
CA SER A 129 -14.79 6.61 -1.77
C SER A 129 -13.56 7.49 -1.99
N LEU A 130 -12.48 6.88 -2.48
CA LEU A 130 -11.32 7.60 -3.03
C LEU A 130 -11.46 7.80 -4.55
N LEU A 131 -12.33 7.02 -5.18
CA LEU A 131 -12.75 7.27 -6.55
C LEU A 131 -13.78 8.40 -6.55
N PRO A 132 -13.62 9.42 -7.41
CA PRO A 132 -14.63 10.45 -7.56
C PRO A 132 -15.82 9.89 -8.35
N GLU A 133 -16.97 10.56 -8.24
CA GLU A 133 -18.22 10.12 -8.86
C GLU A 133 -18.10 10.04 -10.39
N GLU A 134 -18.96 9.23 -11.03
CA GLU A 134 -18.89 8.88 -12.46
C GLU A 134 -18.91 10.10 -13.42
N LEU A 135 -19.40 11.25 -12.98
CA LEU A 135 -19.44 12.52 -13.73
C LEU A 135 -18.52 13.60 -13.17
N SER A 136 -17.72 13.27 -12.18
CA SER A 136 -16.76 14.20 -11.60
C SER A 136 -15.71 14.56 -12.63
N ARG A 137 -15.45 15.87 -12.76
CA ARG A 137 -14.26 16.33 -13.48
C ARG A 137 -13.06 16.04 -12.61
N PRO A 138 -11.94 15.57 -13.19
CA PRO A 138 -10.74 15.37 -12.39
C PRO A 138 -10.29 16.71 -11.81
N VAL A 139 -9.79 16.69 -10.58
CA VAL A 139 -9.24 17.90 -9.92
C VAL A 139 -8.14 18.51 -10.79
N CYS A 140 -7.37 17.65 -11.47
CA CYS A 140 -6.66 18.01 -12.68
C CYS A 140 -6.39 16.79 -13.57
N THR A 141 -6.01 17.04 -14.82
CA THR A 141 -5.66 16.00 -15.78
C THR A 141 -4.17 16.09 -16.09
N LEU A 142 -3.50 14.94 -16.04
CA LEU A 142 -2.14 14.82 -16.56
C LEU A 142 -2.19 14.18 -17.95
N ASP A 143 -1.60 14.88 -18.92
CA ASP A 143 -1.48 14.36 -20.27
C ASP A 143 -0.39 13.29 -20.34
N GLN A 144 0.69 13.47 -19.59
CA GLN A 144 1.83 12.56 -19.50
C GLN A 144 2.46 12.67 -18.11
N PHE A 145 3.05 11.58 -17.62
CA PHE A 145 3.90 11.63 -16.45
C PHE A 145 5.37 11.79 -16.89
N ARG A 146 6.22 12.44 -16.09
CA ARG A 146 7.62 12.69 -16.45
C ARG A 146 8.57 12.41 -15.27
N PRO A 147 9.77 11.88 -15.51
CA PRO A 147 10.82 11.82 -14.49
C PRO A 147 11.12 13.19 -13.89
N GLY A 148 11.32 13.24 -12.57
CA GLY A 148 11.61 14.47 -11.84
C GLY A 148 10.47 15.48 -11.74
N MET A 149 9.25 15.09 -12.10
CA MET A 149 8.06 15.94 -11.96
C MET A 149 7.88 16.38 -10.50
N ALA A 150 7.62 17.67 -10.28
CA ALA A 150 7.39 18.16 -8.92
C ALA A 150 6.02 17.70 -8.42
N MET A 151 5.87 17.51 -7.10
CA MET A 151 4.55 17.28 -6.49
C MET A 151 3.59 18.43 -6.79
N SER A 152 4.08 19.65 -7.06
CA SER A 152 3.27 20.78 -7.53
C SER A 152 2.65 20.58 -8.90
N ASP A 153 3.32 19.82 -9.74
CA ASP A 153 2.91 19.56 -11.10
C ASP A 153 1.89 18.40 -11.15
N VAL A 154 1.78 17.61 -10.06
CA VAL A 154 0.88 16.46 -9.92
C VAL A 154 -0.20 16.76 -8.89
N CYS A 155 -1.44 16.93 -9.32
CA CYS A 155 -2.39 17.75 -8.57
C CYS A 155 -2.88 17.20 -7.23
N SER A 156 -2.26 17.75 -6.21
CA SER A 156 -2.79 17.91 -4.85
C SER A 156 -2.27 19.18 -4.16
N LEU A 157 -1.44 20.01 -4.80
CA LEU A 157 -1.01 21.30 -4.23
C LEU A 157 -2.03 22.44 -4.32
N LEU A 158 -3.26 22.18 -4.77
CA LEU A 158 -4.35 23.16 -4.67
C LEU A 158 -5.02 23.15 -3.29
N ASP A 159 -4.90 22.04 -2.54
CA ASP A 159 -5.36 21.94 -1.16
C ASP A 159 -4.16 22.18 -0.22
N PRO A 160 -4.23 23.10 0.75
CA PRO A 160 -3.15 23.34 1.71
C PRO A 160 -2.89 22.15 2.66
N ASP A 161 -3.86 21.22 2.83
CA ASP A 161 -3.71 20.06 3.71
C ASP A 161 -4.35 18.81 3.08
N PRO A 162 -3.77 18.28 1.97
CA PRO A 162 -4.38 17.18 1.25
C PRO A 162 -4.35 15.90 2.10
N PRO A 163 -5.36 15.02 1.99
CA PRO A 163 -5.40 13.79 2.77
C PRO A 163 -4.20 12.91 2.39
N ARG A 164 -3.56 12.33 3.40
CA ARG A 164 -2.40 11.44 3.23
C ARG A 164 -2.72 10.05 3.75
N ASP A 165 -2.12 9.06 3.10
CA ASP A 165 -2.04 7.72 3.69
C ASP A 165 -0.98 7.68 4.79
N ASP A 166 -0.84 6.51 5.39
CA ASP A 166 0.09 6.32 6.51
C ASP A 166 1.57 6.27 6.07
N ASN A 167 1.86 6.25 4.76
CA ASN A 167 3.21 6.35 4.18
C ASN A 167 3.55 7.77 3.69
N ASP A 168 2.77 8.77 4.10
CA ASP A 168 2.88 10.16 3.64
C ASP A 168 2.58 10.36 2.14
N ALA A 169 2.03 9.35 1.47
CA ALA A 169 1.58 9.52 0.09
C ALA A 169 0.33 10.39 0.07
N VAL A 170 0.33 11.39 -0.81
CA VAL A 170 -0.83 12.26 -0.98
C VAL A 170 -1.91 11.52 -1.74
N LEU A 171 -3.11 11.49 -1.18
CA LEU A 171 -4.27 10.83 -1.75
C LEU A 171 -5.13 11.87 -2.47
N THR A 172 -5.43 11.62 -3.74
CA THR A 172 -6.20 12.56 -4.56
C THR A 172 -6.96 11.84 -5.67
N SER A 173 -7.74 12.62 -6.41
CA SER A 173 -8.39 12.21 -7.65
C SER A 173 -7.64 12.79 -8.85
N LEU A 174 -7.11 11.94 -9.71
CA LEU A 174 -6.33 12.36 -10.88
C LEU A 174 -6.98 11.96 -12.19
N GLY A 175 -7.06 12.87 -13.15
CA GLY A 175 -7.43 12.57 -14.53
C GLY A 175 -6.24 12.03 -15.32
N PHE A 176 -6.38 10.84 -15.91
CA PHE A 176 -5.41 10.25 -16.84
C PHE A 176 -6.12 9.26 -17.77
N ALA A 177 -5.73 9.20 -19.05
CA ALA A 177 -6.34 8.29 -20.04
C ALA A 177 -7.87 8.42 -20.18
N GLY A 178 -8.38 9.67 -20.10
CA GLY A 178 -9.82 9.96 -20.18
C GLY A 178 -10.63 9.44 -18.99
N MET A 179 -9.95 9.10 -17.90
CA MET A 179 -10.50 8.43 -16.72
C MET A 179 -10.04 9.14 -15.45
N VAL A 180 -10.84 9.10 -14.40
CA VAL A 180 -10.45 9.62 -13.08
C VAL A 180 -10.05 8.51 -12.12
N TRP A 181 -8.87 8.61 -11.54
CA TRP A 181 -8.21 7.58 -10.75
C TRP A 181 -8.16 7.96 -9.28
N ALA A 182 -8.22 6.96 -8.39
CA ALA A 182 -7.75 7.11 -7.02
C ALA A 182 -6.23 7.08 -7.07
N ALA A 183 -5.59 8.23 -6.84
CA ALA A 183 -4.16 8.40 -7.01
C ALA A 183 -3.45 8.48 -5.66
N ARG A 184 -2.30 7.80 -5.55
CA ARG A 184 -1.34 7.93 -4.44
C ARG A 184 -0.05 8.51 -4.98
N LEU A 185 0.30 9.70 -4.52
CA LEU A 185 1.50 10.40 -4.93
C LEU A 185 2.52 10.27 -3.79
N ALA A 186 3.46 9.34 -3.93
CA ALA A 186 4.51 9.15 -2.95
C ALA A 186 5.64 10.17 -3.19
N PRO A 187 6.03 10.94 -2.16
CA PRO A 187 7.17 11.85 -2.27
C PRO A 187 8.46 11.10 -2.57
N GLY A 188 9.35 11.74 -3.31
CA GLY A 188 10.71 11.27 -3.51
C GLY A 188 11.45 11.16 -2.19
N GLN A 189 12.37 10.20 -2.10
CA GLN A 189 13.29 10.16 -0.96
C GLN A 189 14.30 11.30 -1.09
N PRO A 190 14.68 11.97 0.01
CA PRO A 190 15.72 12.98 -0.03
C PRO A 190 17.03 12.34 -0.52
N SER A 191 17.58 12.85 -1.62
CA SER A 191 18.94 12.46 -2.02
C SER A 191 19.94 13.18 -1.11
N PRO A 192 20.91 12.47 -0.51
CA PRO A 192 21.97 13.09 0.28
C PRO A 192 22.77 14.13 -0.52
N ASP A 193 22.82 13.97 -1.85
CA ASP A 193 23.68 14.72 -2.76
C ASP A 193 22.95 15.91 -3.44
N ASP A 194 21.61 16.00 -3.35
CA ASP A 194 20.83 17.12 -3.91
C ASP A 194 20.22 17.99 -2.80
N HIS A 195 21.01 18.94 -2.30
CA HIS A 195 20.59 19.90 -1.26
C HIS A 195 19.62 20.99 -1.78
N ARG A 196 19.26 21.00 -3.07
CA ARG A 196 18.46 22.09 -3.67
C ARG A 196 16.96 21.89 -3.57
N LEU A 197 16.50 20.65 -3.34
CA LEU A 197 15.09 20.32 -3.19
C LEU A 197 14.94 19.32 -2.05
N ASN A 198 14.00 19.54 -1.13
CA ASN A 198 13.64 18.49 -0.19
C ASN A 198 12.97 17.38 -1.01
N GLY A 199 13.31 16.10 -0.78
CA GLY A 199 12.76 14.97 -1.56
C GLY A 199 11.22 14.95 -1.63
N HIS A 200 10.57 15.55 -0.62
CA HIS A 200 9.12 15.77 -0.56
C HIS A 200 8.53 16.66 -1.66
N ASP A 201 9.34 17.47 -2.33
CA ASP A 201 8.90 18.37 -3.40
C ASP A 201 8.82 17.66 -4.76
N ARG A 202 9.44 16.47 -4.90
CA ARG A 202 9.44 15.69 -6.13
C ARG A 202 8.53 14.47 -6.02
N LEU A 203 7.84 14.13 -7.10
CA LEU A 203 7.11 12.88 -7.20
C LEU A 203 8.12 11.73 -7.35
N GLY A 204 8.23 10.88 -6.34
CA GLY A 204 9.09 9.69 -6.39
C GLY A 204 8.39 8.51 -7.05
N HIS A 205 7.12 8.31 -6.71
CA HIS A 205 6.32 7.22 -7.23
C HIS A 205 4.85 7.63 -7.30
N LEU A 206 4.17 7.21 -8.37
CA LEU A 206 2.75 7.43 -8.54
C LEU A 206 2.05 6.10 -8.76
N GLU A 207 1.04 5.85 -7.93
CA GLU A 207 0.16 4.70 -8.07
C GLU A 207 -1.25 5.20 -8.40
N LEU A 208 -1.84 4.66 -9.48
CA LEU A 208 -3.24 4.90 -9.82
C LEU A 208 -4.05 3.63 -9.65
N ARG A 209 -5.16 3.72 -8.93
CA ARG A 209 -6.08 2.61 -8.73
C ARG A 209 -7.45 2.88 -9.34
N ARG A 210 -8.01 1.85 -9.96
CA ARG A 210 -9.39 1.83 -10.46
C ARG A 210 -9.96 0.41 -10.39
N GLN A 211 -11.27 0.30 -10.51
CA GLN A 211 -11.89 -1.00 -10.76
C GLN A 211 -11.40 -1.58 -12.10
N LEU A 212 -11.02 -2.86 -12.09
CA LEU A 212 -10.60 -3.62 -13.26
C LEU A 212 -11.81 -4.02 -14.08
N THR A 213 -11.91 -3.47 -15.28
CA THR A 213 -12.85 -3.88 -16.32
C THR A 213 -12.13 -3.93 -17.66
N ALA A 214 -12.70 -4.65 -18.64
CA ALA A 214 -12.18 -4.63 -20.00
C ALA A 214 -12.13 -3.21 -20.58
N ALA A 215 -13.18 -2.41 -20.36
CA ALA A 215 -13.26 -1.05 -20.85
C ALA A 215 -12.19 -0.13 -20.26
N THR A 216 -11.93 -0.21 -18.95
CA THR A 216 -10.90 0.61 -18.28
C THR A 216 -9.50 0.21 -18.75
N LEU A 217 -9.23 -1.09 -18.88
CA LEU A 217 -7.95 -1.60 -19.37
C LEU A 217 -7.69 -1.19 -20.82
N ASP A 218 -8.68 -1.35 -21.70
CA ASP A 218 -8.57 -0.97 -23.11
C ASP A 218 -8.35 0.53 -23.29
N SER A 219 -9.03 1.37 -22.49
CA SER A 219 -8.85 2.83 -22.54
C SER A 219 -7.44 3.24 -22.10
N LEU A 220 -6.91 2.59 -21.04
CA LEU A 220 -5.56 2.82 -20.56
C LEU A 220 -4.51 2.41 -21.60
N LEU A 221 -4.57 1.17 -22.10
CA LEU A 221 -3.61 0.66 -23.09
C LEU A 221 -3.63 1.50 -24.36
N ARG A 222 -4.81 1.90 -24.84
CA ARG A 222 -4.93 2.79 -26.01
C ARG A 222 -4.24 4.13 -25.78
N THR A 223 -4.42 4.73 -24.60
CA THR A 223 -3.77 6.00 -24.26
C THR A 223 -2.26 5.83 -24.22
N LEU A 224 -1.75 4.81 -23.52
CA LEU A 224 -0.31 4.55 -23.43
C LEU A 224 0.30 4.28 -24.81
N TYR A 225 -0.37 3.50 -25.66
CA TYR A 225 0.09 3.24 -27.02
C TYR A 225 0.09 4.51 -27.89
N ALA A 226 -0.89 5.39 -27.73
CA ALA A 226 -0.91 6.68 -28.42
C ALA A 226 0.22 7.61 -27.96
N GLN A 227 0.71 7.42 -26.74
CA GLN A 227 1.86 8.14 -26.18
C GLN A 227 3.22 7.49 -26.55
N GLY A 228 3.22 6.46 -27.41
CA GLY A 228 4.44 5.81 -27.88
C GLY A 228 4.99 4.70 -26.97
N TYR A 229 4.20 4.26 -25.98
CA TYR A 229 4.56 3.10 -25.18
C TYR A 229 4.26 1.80 -25.93
N VAL A 230 5.06 0.78 -25.62
CA VAL A 230 4.94 -0.58 -26.16
C VAL A 230 5.05 -1.58 -25.00
N PRO A 231 4.43 -2.76 -25.13
CA PRO A 231 4.62 -3.80 -24.13
C PRO A 231 6.08 -4.25 -24.13
N TRP A 232 6.66 -4.36 -22.94
CA TRP A 232 8.01 -4.90 -22.73
C TRP A 232 7.90 -6.33 -22.22
N GLN A 233 7.23 -6.52 -21.09
CA GLN A 233 7.03 -7.82 -20.46
C GLN A 233 5.59 -7.96 -19.98
N ALA A 234 5.09 -9.18 -19.94
CA ALA A 234 3.85 -9.49 -19.26
C ALA A 234 3.96 -10.85 -18.56
N GLU A 235 3.49 -10.90 -17.32
CA GLU A 235 3.40 -12.11 -16.51
C GLU A 235 1.93 -12.38 -16.22
N LEU A 236 1.48 -13.58 -16.53
CA LEU A 236 0.13 -14.06 -16.31
C LEU A 236 0.18 -15.47 -15.71
N PRO A 237 -0.90 -15.99 -15.12
CA PRO A 237 -0.89 -17.32 -14.52
C PRO A 237 -0.47 -18.42 -15.52
N GLY A 238 0.76 -18.91 -15.38
CA GLY A 238 1.35 -19.93 -16.23
C GLY A 238 1.84 -19.44 -17.60
N LEU A 239 2.02 -18.12 -17.79
CA LEU A 239 2.49 -17.53 -19.04
C LEU A 239 3.37 -16.31 -18.76
N ASP A 240 4.62 -16.40 -19.17
CA ASP A 240 5.56 -15.28 -19.17
C ASP A 240 5.84 -14.86 -20.61
N MET A 241 5.74 -13.56 -20.87
CA MET A 241 5.91 -12.97 -22.20
C MET A 241 7.00 -11.92 -22.13
N ASN A 242 8.07 -12.13 -22.89
CA ASN A 242 9.04 -11.10 -23.19
C ASN A 242 8.87 -10.64 -24.63
N PHE A 243 8.38 -9.42 -24.84
CA PHE A 243 8.08 -8.91 -26.18
C PHE A 243 9.34 -8.52 -26.95
N THR A 244 10.47 -8.26 -26.27
CA THR A 244 11.75 -7.99 -26.96
C THR A 244 12.35 -9.25 -27.57
N GLU A 245 11.96 -10.43 -27.10
CA GLU A 245 12.39 -11.73 -27.65
C GLU A 245 11.53 -12.19 -28.84
N MET A 246 10.39 -11.51 -29.09
CA MET A 246 9.50 -11.81 -30.21
C MET A 246 9.93 -11.07 -31.49
N THR A 247 11.17 -11.32 -31.95
CA THR A 247 11.81 -10.57 -33.04
C THR A 247 11.13 -10.71 -34.40
N ASP A 248 10.39 -11.80 -34.61
CA ASP A 248 9.70 -12.08 -35.88
C ASP A 248 8.35 -11.36 -35.99
N LEU A 249 7.93 -10.63 -34.94
CA LEU A 249 6.64 -9.94 -34.87
C LEU A 249 6.83 -8.44 -34.84
N ASP A 250 6.04 -7.72 -35.64
CA ASP A 250 5.98 -6.27 -35.51
C ASP A 250 5.25 -5.82 -34.23
N THR A 251 5.44 -4.57 -33.86
CA THR A 251 4.85 -3.99 -32.64
C THR A 251 3.32 -4.03 -32.66
N ALA A 252 2.67 -3.94 -33.83
CA ALA A 252 1.22 -4.01 -33.91
C ALA A 252 0.73 -5.42 -33.53
N LYS A 253 1.41 -6.45 -34.04
CA LYS A 253 1.11 -7.85 -33.71
C LYS A 253 1.40 -8.18 -32.25
N GLN A 254 2.50 -7.66 -31.69
CA GLN A 254 2.81 -7.78 -30.27
C GLN A 254 1.69 -7.20 -29.38
N LYS A 255 1.20 -5.98 -29.70
CA LYS A 255 0.06 -5.34 -29.02
C LYS A 255 -1.22 -6.16 -29.13
N ASP A 256 -1.50 -6.73 -30.30
CA ASP A 256 -2.68 -7.58 -30.52
C ASP A 256 -2.60 -8.88 -29.71
N ILE A 257 -1.44 -9.53 -29.63
CA ILE A 257 -1.24 -10.73 -28.82
C ILE A 257 -1.48 -10.40 -27.35
N LEU A 258 -0.87 -9.33 -26.82
CA LEU A 258 -1.11 -8.91 -25.44
C LEU A 258 -2.60 -8.66 -25.19
N ARG A 259 -3.29 -7.96 -26.09
CA ARG A 259 -4.73 -7.68 -25.95
C ARG A 259 -5.56 -8.96 -25.88
N GLN A 260 -5.28 -9.94 -26.73
CA GLN A 260 -5.97 -11.23 -26.72
C GLN A 260 -5.69 -12.01 -25.43
N THR A 261 -4.43 -12.07 -25.02
CA THR A 261 -4.01 -12.73 -23.77
C THR A 261 -4.71 -12.11 -22.55
N LEU A 262 -4.73 -10.78 -22.44
CA LEU A 262 -5.41 -10.07 -21.36
C LEU A 262 -6.93 -10.29 -21.41
N HIS A 263 -7.53 -10.37 -22.61
CA HIS A 263 -8.95 -10.69 -22.75
C HIS A 263 -9.27 -12.08 -22.16
N TYR A 264 -8.47 -13.11 -22.49
CA TYR A 264 -8.65 -14.45 -21.93
C TYR A 264 -8.42 -14.47 -20.41
N PHE A 265 -7.41 -13.75 -19.92
CA PHE A 265 -7.17 -13.60 -18.49
C PHE A 265 -8.39 -12.99 -17.76
N LEU A 266 -8.96 -11.91 -18.31
CA LEU A 266 -10.15 -11.28 -17.75
C LEU A 266 -11.37 -12.23 -17.70
N GLN A 267 -11.53 -13.09 -18.71
CA GLN A 267 -12.60 -14.10 -18.73
C GLN A 267 -12.39 -15.22 -17.71
N SER A 268 -11.14 -15.53 -17.34
CA SER A 268 -10.84 -16.59 -16.38
C SER A 268 -11.29 -16.28 -14.95
N GLY A 269 -11.42 -14.98 -14.62
CA GLY A 269 -11.90 -14.50 -13.32
C GLY A 269 -11.00 -14.83 -12.12
N ARG A 270 -9.75 -15.27 -12.34
CA ARG A 270 -8.82 -15.65 -11.27
C ARG A 270 -7.37 -15.28 -11.58
N GLY A 271 -6.59 -15.09 -10.51
CA GLY A 271 -5.16 -14.80 -10.58
C GLY A 271 -4.84 -13.30 -10.66
N GLU A 272 -3.56 -13.03 -10.83
CA GLU A 272 -2.99 -11.70 -11.04
C GLU A 272 -2.22 -11.72 -12.35
N ALA A 273 -2.21 -10.59 -13.07
CA ALA A 273 -1.38 -10.38 -14.24
C ALA A 273 -0.63 -9.06 -14.09
N THR A 274 0.62 -9.04 -14.53
CA THR A 274 1.46 -7.84 -14.54
C THR A 274 1.86 -7.53 -15.98
N VAL A 275 1.78 -6.28 -16.39
CA VAL A 275 2.21 -5.83 -17.72
C VAL A 275 3.12 -4.63 -17.56
N MET A 276 4.35 -4.75 -18.02
CA MET A 276 5.31 -3.65 -18.09
C MET A 276 5.27 -3.02 -19.48
N LEU A 277 5.17 -1.70 -19.52
CA LEU A 277 5.25 -0.90 -20.74
C LEU A 277 6.39 0.10 -20.63
N ALA A 278 7.12 0.24 -21.72
CA ALA A 278 8.22 1.19 -21.86
C ALA A 278 8.06 2.05 -23.12
N PRO A 279 8.70 3.23 -23.20
CA PRO A 279 8.73 4.01 -24.43
C PRO A 279 9.44 3.23 -25.55
N ALA A 280 8.82 3.12 -26.72
CA ALA A 280 9.36 2.33 -27.83
C ALA A 280 10.80 2.71 -28.22
N ALA A 281 11.11 4.01 -28.18
CA ALA A 281 12.42 4.54 -28.52
C ALA A 281 13.52 4.18 -27.50
N MET A 282 13.15 3.80 -26.28
CA MET A 282 14.10 3.49 -25.20
C MET A 282 14.22 1.98 -24.94
N LEU A 283 13.23 1.18 -25.36
CA LEU A 283 13.17 -0.24 -25.06
C LEU A 283 14.43 -1.03 -25.45
N PRO A 284 15.07 -0.83 -26.62
CA PRO A 284 16.31 -1.52 -26.96
C PRO A 284 17.44 -1.24 -25.95
N ALA A 285 17.56 0.00 -25.47
CA ALA A 285 18.59 0.37 -24.51
C ALA A 285 18.31 -0.13 -23.09
N LEU A 286 17.03 -0.37 -22.74
CA LEU A 286 16.62 -0.90 -21.44
C LEU A 286 16.77 -2.41 -21.37
N ALA A 287 16.55 -3.12 -22.49
CA ALA A 287 16.68 -4.57 -22.54
C ALA A 287 18.13 -5.04 -22.32
N ASP A 288 19.11 -4.21 -22.69
CA ASP A 288 20.53 -4.54 -22.65
C ASP A 288 21.29 -3.91 -21.46
N ALA A 289 20.60 -3.17 -20.58
CA ALA A 289 21.24 -2.39 -19.51
C ALA A 289 20.71 -2.73 -18.11
N ASP A 290 21.62 -2.83 -17.14
CA ASP A 290 21.27 -3.02 -15.72
C ASP A 290 20.55 -1.79 -15.11
N ALA A 291 20.70 -0.62 -15.73
CA ALA A 291 20.03 0.61 -15.32
C ALA A 291 19.80 1.59 -16.50
N PRO A 292 18.77 2.44 -16.43
CA PRO A 292 18.50 3.43 -17.47
C PRO A 292 19.62 4.48 -17.59
N GLN A 293 20.18 4.62 -18.79
CA GLN A 293 21.22 5.62 -19.10
C GLN A 293 20.67 7.03 -19.30
N ARG A 294 19.34 7.17 -19.37
CA ARG A 294 18.61 8.43 -19.58
C ARG A 294 17.31 8.38 -18.79
N ASP A 295 16.71 9.55 -18.60
CA ASP A 295 15.39 9.69 -18.00
C ASP A 295 14.38 8.79 -18.71
N VAL A 296 13.80 7.86 -17.97
CA VAL A 296 12.80 6.93 -18.50
C VAL A 296 11.65 6.81 -17.54
N GLN A 297 10.47 6.67 -18.11
CA GLN A 297 9.28 6.32 -17.38
C GLN A 297 8.81 4.94 -17.80
N LEU A 298 8.55 4.09 -16.82
CA LEU A 298 7.96 2.77 -17.01
C LEU A 298 6.57 2.75 -16.39
N PHE A 299 5.65 2.08 -17.06
CA PHE A 299 4.34 1.76 -16.50
C PHE A 299 4.30 0.28 -16.19
N THR A 300 3.92 -0.05 -14.95
CA THR A 300 3.60 -1.41 -14.56
C THR A 300 2.11 -1.47 -14.25
N LEU A 301 1.39 -2.28 -15.00
CA LEU A 301 -0.04 -2.52 -14.81
C LEU A 301 -0.19 -3.82 -14.02
N THR A 302 -0.81 -3.75 -12.84
CA THR A 302 -1.16 -4.94 -12.06
C THR A 302 -2.67 -5.14 -12.11
N LEU A 303 -3.10 -6.28 -12.64
CA LEU A 303 -4.50 -6.65 -12.83
C LEU A 303 -4.87 -7.73 -11.81
N ARG A 304 -5.64 -7.37 -10.79
CA ARG A 304 -6.05 -8.29 -9.72
C ARG A 304 -7.48 -8.75 -9.91
N GLN A 305 -7.68 -10.02 -10.28
CA GLN A 305 -9.03 -10.58 -10.44
C GLN A 305 -9.77 -10.71 -9.11
N SER A 306 -9.06 -11.12 -8.07
CA SER A 306 -9.64 -11.37 -6.74
C SER A 306 -10.30 -10.13 -6.16
N SER A 307 -9.65 -8.96 -6.26
CA SER A 307 -10.17 -7.68 -5.78
C SER A 307 -10.84 -6.84 -6.86
N ARG A 308 -10.85 -7.30 -8.12
CA ARG A 308 -11.25 -6.54 -9.31
C ARG A 308 -10.59 -5.16 -9.36
N THR A 309 -9.29 -5.11 -9.10
CA THR A 309 -8.52 -3.86 -9.05
C THR A 309 -7.50 -3.81 -10.18
N LEU A 310 -7.45 -2.67 -10.86
CA LEU A 310 -6.38 -2.28 -11.76
C LEU A 310 -5.50 -1.29 -11.01
N VAL A 311 -4.22 -1.63 -10.87
CA VAL A 311 -3.18 -0.75 -10.33
C VAL A 311 -2.25 -0.36 -11.47
N VAL A 312 -1.90 0.93 -11.54
CA VAL A 312 -0.94 1.48 -12.49
C VAL A 312 0.16 2.13 -11.69
N ASP A 313 1.30 1.47 -11.65
CA ASP A 313 2.52 1.99 -11.05
C ASP A 313 3.31 2.74 -12.12
N VAL A 314 3.63 3.99 -11.82
CA VAL A 314 4.46 4.83 -12.68
C VAL A 314 5.80 5.02 -11.98
N ALA A 315 6.81 4.31 -12.49
CA ALA A 315 8.18 4.46 -12.06
C ALA A 315 8.90 5.42 -13.01
N ALA A 316 9.57 6.41 -12.46
CA ALA A 316 10.30 7.40 -13.23
C ALA A 316 11.75 7.42 -12.76
N TYR A 317 12.67 7.04 -13.63
CA TYR A 317 14.09 6.95 -13.35
C TYR A 317 14.79 8.16 -13.95
N GLN A 318 15.73 8.76 -13.21
CA GLN A 318 16.61 9.79 -13.75
C GLN A 318 17.87 9.13 -14.31
N GLY A 319 18.28 9.52 -15.52
CA GLY A 319 19.47 8.97 -16.16
C GLY A 319 20.71 9.22 -15.31
N GLY A 320 21.40 8.14 -14.93
CA GLY A 320 22.65 8.21 -14.15
C GLY A 320 22.54 7.79 -12.67
N GLU A 321 21.36 7.51 -12.14
CA GLU A 321 21.20 7.00 -10.75
C GLU A 321 21.70 5.56 -10.54
N GLY A 322 22.14 4.87 -11.60
CA GLY A 322 22.74 3.53 -11.55
C GLY A 322 24.27 3.50 -11.63
N GLY A 323 24.95 4.65 -11.65
CA GLY A 323 26.41 4.73 -11.78
C GLY A 323 27.13 4.92 -10.45
N ARG A 324 27.43 3.84 -9.74
CA ARG A 324 28.58 3.77 -8.82
C ARG A 324 29.45 2.58 -9.16
#